data_AF-A0A8R2D173-F1
#
_entry.id   AF-A0A8R2D173-F1
#
_cell.length_a   1.000
_cell.length_b   1.000
_cell.length_c   1.000
_cell.angle_alpha   90.00
_cell.angle_beta   90.00
_cell.angle_gamma   90.00
#
_symmetry.space_group_name_H-M   'P 1'
#
loop_
_entity.id
_entity.type
_entity.pdbx_description
1 polymer ?
#
loop_
_entity_poly.entity_id
_entity_poly.type
_entity_poly.pdbx_seq_one_letter_code
_entity_poly.pdbx_strand_id
1 'polypeptide(L)'
;MKITVYNSVIDKMLNGIKVRFSQDTLNLIDSVGNLLKLEIEKEHIQTISDTFSLSFDQLDTEVRLFTQIDDIPRGSNNSTRTQWLKFTTIPVTSYSCERAFSKMAIVKNKLRSTMAQERLDALLTIFIEQEIVNSLDMEEIIDEFKTLTSIQRRLPL
;
A
#
# COMPACT_ATOMS: atom_id res chain seq x y z
N MET A 1 56.20 -7.67 -1.39
CA MET A 1 55.04 -8.58 -1.26
C MET A 1 53.79 -7.94 -0.62
N LYS A 2 53.66 -6.61 -0.53
CA LYS A 2 52.44 -5.94 0.00
C LYS A 2 51.53 -5.35 -1.09
N ILE A 3 52.08 -5.03 -2.26
CA ILE A 3 51.37 -4.35 -3.36
C ILE A 3 50.38 -5.30 -4.07
N THR A 4 50.72 -6.58 -4.20
CA THR A 4 49.87 -7.58 -4.87
C THR A 4 48.58 -7.88 -4.10
N VAL A 5 48.65 -7.97 -2.77
CA VAL A 5 47.47 -8.20 -1.93
C VAL A 5 46.52 -6.99 -2.02
N TYR A 6 47.06 -5.77 -1.92
CA TYR A 6 46.28 -4.54 -2.01
C TYR A 6 45.56 -4.40 -3.36
N ASN A 7 46.28 -4.62 -4.47
CA ASN A 7 45.68 -4.57 -5.81
C ASN A 7 44.60 -5.65 -5.98
N SER A 8 44.83 -6.88 -5.47
CA SER A 8 43.82 -7.94 -5.54
C SER A 8 42.54 -7.63 -4.75
N VAL A 9 42.67 -6.90 -3.63
CA VAL A 9 41.51 -6.46 -2.84
C VAL A 9 40.77 -5.33 -3.54
N ILE A 10 41.49 -4.37 -4.13
CA ILE A 10 40.89 -3.32 -4.95
C ILE A 10 40.15 -3.92 -6.15
N ASP A 11 40.76 -4.87 -6.87
CA ASP A 11 40.14 -5.51 -8.03
C ASP A 11 38.88 -6.28 -7.63
N LYS A 12 38.89 -6.97 -6.49
CA LYS A 12 37.69 -7.65 -5.95
C LYS A 12 36.60 -6.64 -5.56
N MET A 13 36.96 -5.53 -4.91
CA MET A 13 35.99 -4.47 -4.58
C MET A 13 35.43 -3.80 -5.84
N LEU A 14 36.29 -3.49 -6.81
CA LEU A 14 35.89 -2.88 -8.08
C LEU A 14 34.99 -3.81 -8.87
N ASN A 15 35.30 -5.11 -8.92
CA ASN A 15 34.45 -6.09 -9.56
C ASN A 15 33.11 -6.25 -8.83
N GLY A 16 33.12 -6.30 -7.49
CA GLY A 16 31.90 -6.34 -6.69
C GLY A 16 31.00 -5.12 -6.92
N ILE A 17 31.59 -3.92 -7.07
CA ILE A 17 30.87 -2.69 -7.41
C ILE A 17 30.32 -2.76 -8.84
N LYS A 18 31.12 -3.18 -9.83
CA LYS A 18 30.68 -3.31 -11.23
C LYS A 18 29.55 -4.31 -11.41
N VAL A 19 29.58 -5.44 -10.69
CA VAL A 19 28.50 -6.44 -10.72
C VAL A 19 27.25 -5.91 -10.02
N ARG A 20 27.41 -5.25 -8.86
CA ARG A 20 26.28 -4.73 -8.08
C ARG A 20 25.59 -3.52 -8.71
N PHE A 21 26.35 -2.69 -9.42
CA PHE A 21 25.87 -1.53 -10.18
C PHE A 21 26.14 -1.75 -11.67
N SER A 22 25.63 -2.86 -12.20
CA SER A 22 25.65 -3.10 -13.64
C SER A 22 24.96 -1.93 -14.38
N GLN A 23 25.39 -1.66 -15.62
CA GLN A 23 24.82 -0.56 -16.40
C GLN A 23 23.30 -0.75 -16.56
N ASP A 24 22.83 -2.00 -16.70
CA ASP A 24 21.41 -2.33 -16.81
C ASP A 24 20.63 -1.95 -15.55
N THR A 25 21.19 -2.24 -14.36
CA THR A 25 20.56 -1.83 -13.09
C THR A 25 20.53 -0.31 -12.92
N LEU A 26 21.57 0.40 -13.38
CA LEU A 26 21.61 1.87 -13.33
C LEU A 26 20.63 2.49 -14.32
N ASN A 27 20.55 1.95 -15.54
CA ASN A 27 19.58 2.36 -16.57
C ASN A 27 18.14 2.11 -16.10
N LEU A 28 17.88 1.00 -15.41
CA LEU A 28 16.58 0.73 -14.81
C LEU A 28 16.25 1.73 -13.70
N ILE A 29 17.20 2.03 -12.80
CA ILE A 29 17.00 3.01 -11.73
C ILE A 29 16.72 4.39 -12.33
N ASP A 30 17.43 4.78 -13.38
CA ASP A 30 17.20 6.05 -14.07
C ASP A 30 15.84 6.06 -14.78
N SER A 31 15.48 4.97 -15.46
CA SER A 31 14.16 4.79 -16.08
C SER A 31 13.03 4.92 -15.06
N VAL A 32 13.16 4.31 -13.88
CA VAL A 32 12.19 4.40 -12.78
C VAL A 32 12.18 5.80 -12.15
N GLY A 33 13.34 6.44 -12.02
CA GLY A 33 13.47 7.81 -11.54
C GLY A 33 12.77 8.82 -12.45
N ASN A 34 12.92 8.63 -13.76
CA ASN A 34 12.27 9.45 -14.79
C ASN A 34 10.77 9.14 -14.89
N LEU A 35 10.35 7.90 -14.62
CA LEU A 35 8.94 7.52 -14.43
C LEU A 35 8.28 8.29 -13.28
N LEU A 36 8.94 8.41 -12.12
CA LEU A 36 8.40 9.17 -10.98
C LEU A 36 8.35 10.69 -11.23
N LYS A 37 9.17 11.19 -12.16
CA LYS A 37 9.10 12.58 -12.64
C LYS A 37 8.09 12.76 -13.78
N LEU A 38 7.59 11.66 -14.36
CA LEU A 38 6.78 11.62 -15.59
C LEU A 38 7.49 12.25 -16.81
N GLU A 39 8.83 12.29 -16.80
CA GLU A 39 9.68 12.78 -17.88
C GLU A 39 10.31 11.57 -18.58
N ILE A 40 9.47 10.74 -19.21
CA ILE A 40 9.93 9.48 -19.79
C ILE A 40 10.11 9.57 -21.30
N GLU A 41 11.27 9.10 -21.78
CA GLU A 41 11.52 8.81 -23.19
C GLU A 41 11.23 7.34 -23.53
N LYS A 42 10.95 7.05 -24.80
CA LYS A 42 10.55 5.70 -25.27
C LYS A 42 11.57 4.60 -24.95
N GLU A 43 12.85 4.93 -24.91
CA GLU A 43 13.93 3.98 -24.57
C GLU A 43 13.82 3.46 -23.13
N HIS A 44 13.40 4.32 -22.20
CA HIS A 44 13.19 3.95 -20.80
C HIS A 44 11.93 3.08 -20.64
N ILE A 45 10.86 3.35 -21.41
CA ILE A 45 9.64 2.51 -21.43
C ILE A 45 9.97 1.10 -21.91
N GLN A 46 10.78 0.98 -22.96
CA GLN A 46 11.24 -0.31 -23.48
C GLN A 46 12.04 -1.07 -22.41
N THR A 47 12.97 -0.40 -21.73
CA THR A 47 13.78 -1.00 -20.66
C THR A 47 12.92 -1.51 -19.49
N ILE A 48 11.88 -0.76 -19.10
CA ILE A 48 10.92 -1.17 -18.05
C ILE A 48 10.04 -2.32 -18.55
N SER A 49 9.54 -2.24 -19.79
CA SER A 49 8.72 -3.29 -20.42
C SER A 49 9.46 -4.63 -20.44
N ASP A 50 10.71 -4.62 -20.89
CA ASP A 50 11.55 -5.81 -21.00
C ASP A 50 11.93 -6.37 -19.62
N THR A 51 12.19 -5.50 -18.64
CA THR A 51 12.61 -5.96 -17.30
C THR A 51 11.44 -6.51 -16.47
N PHE A 52 10.27 -5.89 -16.56
CA PHE A 52 9.10 -6.28 -15.77
C PHE A 52 8.11 -7.17 -16.53
N SER A 53 8.43 -7.55 -17.78
CA SER A 53 7.53 -8.32 -18.66
C SER A 53 6.16 -7.66 -18.83
N LEU A 54 6.14 -6.33 -18.88
CA LEU A 54 4.94 -5.51 -19.06
C LEU A 54 4.71 -5.24 -20.54
N SER A 55 3.47 -4.99 -20.96
CA SER A 55 3.23 -4.60 -22.36
C SER A 55 3.58 -3.12 -22.59
N PHE A 56 4.43 -2.86 -23.58
CA PHE A 56 4.88 -1.51 -23.93
C PHE A 56 3.72 -0.56 -24.21
N ASP A 57 2.72 -1.03 -24.95
CA ASP A 57 1.56 -0.23 -25.37
C ASP A 57 0.68 0.20 -24.19
N GLN A 58 0.49 -0.68 -23.20
CA GLN A 58 -0.22 -0.32 -21.96
C GLN A 58 0.59 0.68 -21.14
N LEU A 59 1.90 0.46 -20.99
CA LEU A 59 2.76 1.35 -20.21
C LEU A 59 2.85 2.75 -20.83
N ASP A 60 3.02 2.85 -22.16
CA ASP A 60 3.01 4.13 -22.89
C ASP A 60 1.65 4.84 -22.73
N THR A 61 0.56 4.09 -22.83
CA THR A 61 -0.80 4.65 -22.65
C THR A 61 -1.02 5.15 -21.22
N GLU A 62 -0.63 4.39 -20.20
CA GLU A 62 -0.74 4.79 -18.80
C GLU A 62 0.10 6.02 -18.48
N VAL A 63 1.36 6.06 -18.94
CA VAL A 63 2.24 7.23 -18.76
C VAL A 63 1.64 8.46 -19.45
N ARG A 64 1.07 8.30 -20.66
CA ARG A 64 0.36 9.38 -21.36
C ARG A 64 -0.89 9.84 -20.61
N LEU A 65 -1.65 8.94 -19.99
CA LEU A 65 -2.80 9.33 -19.17
C LEU A 65 -2.35 10.09 -17.92
N PHE A 66 -1.29 9.64 -17.25
CA PHE A 66 -0.78 10.30 -16.05
C PHE A 66 -0.17 11.68 -16.33
N THR A 67 0.43 11.90 -17.51
CA THR A 67 0.92 13.24 -17.89
C THR A 67 -0.20 14.25 -18.13
N GLN A 68 -1.40 13.78 -18.49
CA GLN A 68 -2.58 14.62 -18.76
C GLN A 68 -3.40 14.99 -17.51
N ILE A 69 -3.15 14.33 -16.38
CA ILE A 69 -3.87 14.62 -15.14
C ILE A 69 -3.08 15.68 -14.35
N ASP A 70 -3.73 16.79 -14.04
CA ASP A 70 -3.10 17.95 -13.37
C ASP A 70 -2.77 17.68 -11.89
N ASP A 71 -3.49 16.77 -11.23
CA ASP A 71 -3.41 16.53 -9.77
C ASP A 71 -2.48 15.36 -9.40
N ILE A 72 -1.60 14.93 -10.32
CA ILE A 72 -0.66 13.85 -10.06
C ILE A 72 0.65 14.42 -9.50
N PRO A 73 1.14 13.88 -8.38
CA PRO A 73 2.43 14.28 -7.85
C PRO A 73 3.57 13.99 -8.82
N ARG A 74 4.43 14.99 -9.07
CA ARG A 74 5.59 14.88 -9.96
C ARG A 74 6.86 15.14 -9.19
N GLY A 75 7.82 14.22 -9.26
CA GLY A 75 9.14 14.38 -8.67
C GLY A 75 9.46 13.43 -7.51
N SER A 76 10.66 13.62 -6.95
CA SER A 76 11.29 12.68 -5.99
C SER A 76 11.62 13.31 -4.63
N ASN A 77 11.13 14.52 -4.33
CA ASN A 77 11.37 15.20 -3.05
C ASN A 77 10.49 14.62 -1.92
N ASN A 78 10.78 14.95 -0.65
CA ASN A 78 10.01 14.39 0.47
C ASN A 78 8.51 14.78 0.45
N SER A 79 8.15 15.96 -0.06
CA SER A 79 6.75 16.38 -0.18
C SER A 79 5.99 15.56 -1.23
N THR A 80 6.57 15.33 -2.40
CA THR A 80 6.01 14.50 -3.47
C THR A 80 5.86 13.05 -3.05
N ARG A 81 6.75 12.50 -2.22
CA ARG A 81 6.57 11.15 -1.62
C ARG A 81 5.27 11.06 -0.81
N THR A 82 4.98 12.09 0.01
CA THR A 82 3.73 12.11 0.78
C THR A 82 2.50 12.27 -0.12
N GLN A 83 2.62 12.98 -1.24
CA GLN A 83 1.55 13.12 -2.22
C GLN A 83 1.33 11.80 -2.98
N TRP A 84 2.39 11.11 -3.41
CA TRP A 84 2.31 9.78 -4.02
C TRP A 84 1.66 8.78 -3.05
N LEU A 85 2.05 8.80 -1.78
CA LEU A 85 1.43 7.95 -0.76
C LEU A 85 -0.06 8.26 -0.59
N LYS A 86 -0.46 9.53 -0.57
CA LYS A 86 -1.88 9.90 -0.53
C LYS A 86 -2.62 9.42 -1.77
N PHE A 87 -2.05 9.61 -2.96
CA PHE A 87 -2.66 9.20 -4.22
C PHE A 87 -2.90 7.68 -4.28
N THR A 88 -1.93 6.87 -3.83
CA THR A 88 -2.05 5.40 -3.84
C THR A 88 -2.92 4.85 -2.71
N THR A 89 -3.08 5.59 -1.61
CA THR A 89 -3.93 5.19 -0.48
C THR A 89 -5.38 5.62 -0.64
N ILE A 90 -5.67 6.56 -1.54
CA ILE A 90 -7.06 6.87 -1.92
C ILE A 90 -7.59 5.67 -2.71
N PRO A 91 -8.69 5.03 -2.26
CA PRO A 91 -9.29 3.94 -3.01
C PRO A 91 -9.78 4.45 -4.36
N VAL A 92 -9.10 4.07 -5.43
CA VAL A 92 -9.41 4.44 -6.82
C VAL A 92 -10.73 3.82 -7.28
N THR A 93 -11.14 2.70 -6.67
CA THR A 93 -12.39 2.01 -7.03
C THR A 93 -13.53 2.44 -6.10
N SER A 94 -14.50 3.18 -6.65
CA SER A 94 -15.68 3.62 -5.91
C SER A 94 -16.53 2.44 -5.42
N TYR A 95 -16.46 1.28 -6.06
CA TYR A 95 -17.32 0.12 -5.76
C TYR A 95 -17.21 -0.39 -4.31
N SER A 96 -15.98 -0.51 -3.78
CA SER A 96 -15.79 -0.97 -2.39
C SER A 96 -16.32 0.08 -1.40
N CYS A 97 -16.04 1.36 -1.67
CA CYS A 97 -16.53 2.49 -0.89
C CYS A 97 -18.05 2.60 -0.94
N GLU A 98 -18.67 2.53 -2.11
CA GLU A 98 -20.12 2.56 -2.31
C GLU A 98 -20.81 1.40 -1.60
N ARG A 99 -20.22 0.19 -1.65
CA ARG A 99 -20.72 -0.97 -0.90
C ARG A 99 -20.63 -0.73 0.62
N ALA A 100 -19.53 -0.18 1.10
CA ALA A 100 -19.34 0.18 2.50
C ALA A 100 -20.31 1.28 2.94
N PHE A 101 -20.52 2.32 2.12
CA PHE A 101 -21.47 3.40 2.39
C PHE A 101 -22.92 2.94 2.33
N SER A 102 -23.27 2.04 1.41
CA SER A 102 -24.61 1.43 1.34
C SER A 102 -24.92 0.62 2.61
N LYS A 103 -23.97 -0.20 3.07
CA LYS A 103 -24.08 -0.88 4.36
C LYS A 103 -24.15 0.10 5.52
N MET A 104 -23.32 1.15 5.52
CA MET A 104 -23.30 2.17 6.57
C MET A 104 -24.61 2.95 6.62
N ALA A 105 -25.27 3.21 5.49
CA ALA A 105 -26.58 3.88 5.46
C ALA A 105 -27.66 3.04 6.15
N ILE A 106 -27.65 1.71 5.96
CA ILE A 106 -28.54 0.78 6.68
C ILE A 106 -28.24 0.82 8.18
N VAL A 107 -26.96 0.78 8.56
CA VAL A 107 -26.53 0.81 9.96
C VAL A 107 -26.91 2.14 10.64
N LYS A 108 -26.65 3.28 10.01
CA LYS A 108 -26.92 4.62 10.56
C LYS A 108 -28.39 5.02 10.59
N ASN A 109 -29.23 4.53 9.67
CA ASN A 109 -30.64 4.96 9.60
C ASN A 109 -31.60 3.88 10.14
N LYS A 110 -31.45 2.63 9.68
CA LYS A 110 -32.37 1.53 10.01
C LYS A 110 -32.06 0.89 11.35
N LEU A 111 -30.78 0.65 11.67
CA LEU A 111 -30.40 0.03 12.94
C LEU A 111 -30.34 1.04 14.09
N ARG A 112 -29.87 2.27 13.85
CA ARG A 112 -29.82 3.35 14.86
C ARG A 112 -31.19 3.75 15.41
N SER A 113 -32.27 3.64 14.62
CA SER A 113 -33.63 3.86 15.12
C SER A 113 -34.13 2.74 16.06
N THR A 114 -33.38 1.63 16.15
CA THR A 114 -33.74 0.44 16.94
C THR A 114 -32.70 0.05 18.01
N MET A 115 -31.54 0.71 18.07
CA MET A 115 -30.41 0.36 18.95
C MET A 115 -29.69 1.61 19.50
N ALA A 116 -29.23 1.52 20.76
CA ALA A 116 -28.44 2.57 21.42
C ALA A 116 -27.06 2.76 20.75
N GLN A 117 -26.50 3.97 20.88
CA GLN A 117 -25.23 4.37 20.23
C GLN A 117 -24.06 3.46 20.63
N GLU A 118 -23.90 3.17 21.93
CA GLU A 118 -22.81 2.31 22.42
C GLU A 118 -22.86 0.90 21.84
N ARG A 119 -24.07 0.33 21.72
CA ARG A 119 -24.28 -0.99 21.12
C ARG A 119 -23.94 -0.99 19.63
N LEU A 120 -24.29 0.07 18.92
CA LEU A 120 -23.98 0.22 17.50
C LEU A 120 -22.47 0.28 17.28
N ASP A 121 -21.77 1.11 18.06
CA ASP A 121 -20.33 1.32 17.93
C ASP A 121 -19.53 0.04 18.26
N ALA A 122 -19.94 -0.70 19.29
CA ALA A 122 -19.35 -2.01 19.61
C ALA A 122 -19.50 -3.02 18.46
N LEU A 123 -20.70 -3.14 17.87
CA LEU A 123 -20.95 -4.04 16.74
C LEU A 123 -20.18 -3.64 15.48
N LEU A 124 -20.06 -2.33 15.23
CA LEU A 124 -19.33 -1.80 14.09
C LEU A 124 -17.83 -2.08 14.21
N THR A 125 -17.30 -1.98 15.42
CA THR A 125 -15.89 -2.31 15.73
C THR A 125 -15.61 -3.78 15.45
N ILE A 126 -16.47 -4.69 15.93
CA ILE A 126 -16.37 -6.13 15.65
C ILE A 126 -16.44 -6.42 14.15
N PHE A 127 -17.29 -5.70 13.41
CA PHE A 127 -17.43 -5.88 11.96
C PHE A 127 -16.20 -5.40 11.17
N ILE A 128 -15.58 -4.29 11.59
CA ILE A 128 -14.34 -3.79 10.97
C ILE A 128 -13.20 -4.78 11.22
N GLU A 129 -13.07 -5.26 12.46
CA GLU A 129 -12.02 -6.18 12.89
C GLU A 129 -12.39 -7.66 12.68
N GLN A 130 -13.26 -7.96 11.70
CA GLN A 130 -13.79 -9.31 11.48
C GLN A 130 -12.70 -10.37 11.27
N GLU A 131 -11.56 -10.01 10.69
CA GLU A 131 -10.44 -10.94 10.47
C GLU A 131 -9.82 -11.38 11.80
N ILE A 132 -9.63 -10.43 12.72
CA ILE A 132 -9.12 -10.71 14.06
C ILE A 132 -10.19 -11.48 14.85
N VAL A 133 -11.45 -11.07 14.78
CA VAL A 133 -12.55 -11.72 15.48
C VAL A 133 -12.72 -13.18 15.05
N ASN A 134 -12.57 -13.48 13.75
CA ASN A 134 -12.63 -14.85 13.24
C ASN A 134 -11.47 -15.73 13.73
N SER A 135 -10.39 -15.14 14.22
CA SER A 135 -9.24 -15.86 14.78
C SER A 135 -9.35 -16.11 16.30
N LEU A 136 -10.33 -15.51 16.98
CA LEU A 136 -10.56 -15.70 18.41
C LEU A 136 -11.33 -17.01 18.69
N ASP A 137 -11.00 -17.67 19.80
CA ASP A 137 -11.76 -18.83 20.27
C ASP A 137 -13.00 -18.38 21.05
N MET A 138 -14.18 -18.77 20.54
CA MET A 138 -15.45 -18.43 21.15
C MET A 138 -15.62 -19.09 22.52
N GLU A 139 -15.04 -20.27 22.76
CA GLU A 139 -15.13 -20.94 24.06
C GLU A 139 -14.34 -20.19 25.13
N GLU A 140 -13.16 -19.67 24.78
CA GLU A 140 -12.35 -18.83 25.68
C GLU A 140 -13.09 -17.54 26.06
N ILE A 141 -13.73 -16.88 25.08
CA ILE A 141 -14.54 -15.68 25.32
C ILE A 141 -15.72 -15.98 26.25
N ILE A 142 -16.40 -17.12 26.07
CA ILE A 142 -17.53 -17.53 26.89
C ILE A 142 -17.08 -17.79 28.33
N ASP A 143 -15.95 -18.47 28.52
CA ASP A 143 -15.41 -18.76 29.84
C ASP A 143 -14.93 -17.50 30.55
N GLU A 144 -14.26 -16.58 29.84
CA GLU A 144 -13.93 -15.26 30.37
C GLU A 144 -15.20 -14.51 30.80
N PHE A 145 -16.23 -14.49 29.95
CA PHE A 145 -17.50 -13.82 30.26
C PHE A 145 -18.20 -14.42 31.50
N LYS A 146 -18.09 -15.73 31.74
CA LYS A 146 -18.62 -16.38 32.96
C LYS A 146 -17.90 -15.89 34.22
N THR A 147 -16.61 -15.60 34.15
CA THR A 147 -15.83 -15.13 35.32
C THR A 147 -16.13 -13.68 35.72
N LEU A 148 -16.66 -12.86 34.80
CA LEU A 148 -17.05 -11.48 35.10
C LEU A 148 -18.23 -11.40 36.08
N THR A 149 -18.21 -10.42 36.99
CA THR A 149 -19.29 -10.20 37.99
C THR A 149 -20.61 -9.76 37.33
N SER A 150 -21.77 -10.06 37.94
CA SER A 150 -23.09 -9.88 37.29
C SER A 150 -23.42 -8.45 36.84
N ILE A 151 -22.77 -7.45 37.44
CA ILE A 151 -22.92 -6.02 37.10
C ILE A 151 -22.13 -5.68 35.84
N GLN A 152 -20.98 -6.34 35.60
CA GLN A 152 -20.12 -6.13 34.42
C GLN A 152 -20.58 -6.92 33.18
N ARG A 153 -21.52 -7.88 33.35
CA ARG A 153 -22.08 -8.68 32.25
C ARG A 153 -23.11 -7.94 31.39
N ARG A 154 -23.49 -6.73 31.78
CA ARG A 154 -24.44 -5.89 31.04
C ARG A 154 -23.71 -4.63 30.58
N LEU A 155 -23.77 -4.32 29.29
CA LEU A 155 -23.45 -2.97 28.84
C LEU A 155 -24.38 -2.01 29.61
N PRO A 156 -23.85 -0.99 30.30
CA PRO A 156 -24.69 0.03 30.91
C PRO A 156 -25.58 0.65 29.81
N LEU A 157 -26.85 0.89 30.15
CA LEU A 157 -27.83 1.47 29.23
C LEU A 157 -27.58 2.95 29.00
#